data_AF-A0A962GYI5-F1
#
_entry.id   AF-A0A962GYI5-F1
#
_cell.length_a   1.000
_cell.length_b   1.000
_cell.length_c   1.000
_cell.angle_alpha   90.00
_cell.angle_beta   90.00
_cell.angle_gamma   90.00
#
_symmetry.space_group_name_H-M   'P 1'
#
loop_
_entity.id
_entity.type
_entity.pdbx_description
1 polymer ?
#
loop_
_entity_poly.entity_id
_entity_poly.type
_entity_poly.pdbx_seq_one_letter_code
_entity_poly.pdbx_strand_id
1 'polypeptide(L)'
;MIELPYKNPSEAARLMTDAQRRILILDGAMGSMLQRYKLEESDFRGERFADFGHELKGNNDLLALTQPKIVQAVHQAYLDAGADLIETNSFNATRVSQADYHLEAATYDLNVAAARLAREVCDRQSERTPEQPRYCVGVLGPTSRTLSISPDVNNPGFRAISFDELAEA
;
A
#
# COMPACT_ATOMS: atom_id res chain seq x y z
N MET A 1 6.12 21.28 -21.85
CA MET A 1 5.82 20.08 -21.04
C MET A 1 7.06 19.76 -20.24
N ILE A 2 6.95 19.58 -18.93
CA ILE A 2 8.08 19.12 -18.11
C ILE A 2 8.18 17.60 -18.36
N GLU A 3 9.34 17.14 -18.84
CA GLU A 3 9.62 15.73 -18.98
C GLU A 3 10.11 15.21 -17.62
N LEU A 4 9.33 14.32 -17.00
CA LEU A 4 9.70 13.74 -15.71
C LEU A 4 10.68 12.57 -15.95
N PRO A 5 11.70 12.39 -15.10
CA PRO A 5 12.66 11.29 -15.23
C PRO A 5 12.05 9.97 -14.77
N TYR A 6 11.13 9.41 -15.56
CA TYR A 6 10.49 8.13 -15.24
C TYR A 6 11.51 6.99 -15.27
N LYS A 7 11.52 6.16 -14.22
CA LYS A 7 12.35 4.94 -14.17
C LYS A 7 12.06 3.98 -15.32
N ASN A 8 10.82 3.96 -15.80
CA ASN A 8 10.40 3.18 -16.97
C ASN A 8 9.57 4.06 -17.93
N PRO A 9 10.22 4.79 -18.85
CA PRO A 9 9.54 5.76 -19.72
C PRO A 9 8.50 5.14 -20.66
N SER A 10 8.73 3.93 -21.16
CA SER A 10 7.77 3.27 -22.07
C SER A 10 6.48 2.89 -21.35
N GLU A 11 6.58 2.38 -20.12
CA GLU A 11 5.42 2.06 -19.29
C GLU A 11 4.62 3.31 -18.91
N ALA A 12 5.31 4.40 -18.55
CA ALA A 12 4.67 5.68 -18.27
C ALA A 12 3.95 6.23 -19.51
N ALA A 13 4.59 6.20 -20.68
CA ALA A 13 3.97 6.62 -21.94
C ALA A 13 2.74 5.76 -22.30
N ARG A 14 2.80 4.45 -22.03
CA ARG A 14 1.67 3.53 -22.23
C ARG A 14 0.49 3.89 -21.34
N LEU A 15 0.72 4.06 -20.03
CA LEU A 15 -0.31 4.49 -19.09
C LEU A 15 -0.98 5.82 -19.52
N MET A 16 -0.16 6.82 -19.89
CA MET A 16 -0.67 8.12 -20.33
C MET A 16 -1.49 8.00 -21.64
N THR A 17 -1.04 7.16 -22.56
CA THR A 17 -1.76 6.88 -23.81
C THR A 17 -3.12 6.23 -23.52
N ASP A 18 -3.16 5.24 -22.64
CA ASP A 18 -4.39 4.55 -22.27
C ASP A 18 -5.38 5.49 -21.58
N ALA A 19 -4.89 6.33 -20.65
CA ALA A 19 -5.69 7.34 -19.97
C ALA A 19 -6.27 8.43 -20.91
N GLN A 20 -5.62 8.68 -22.05
CA GLN A 20 -6.15 9.58 -23.08
C GLN A 20 -7.23 8.93 -23.96
N ARG A 21 -7.22 7.60 -24.07
CA ARG A 21 -8.11 6.84 -24.96
C ARG A 21 -9.37 6.33 -24.27
N ARG A 22 -9.28 6.05 -22.97
CA ARG A 22 -10.38 5.51 -22.16
C ARG A 22 -10.23 5.90 -20.69
N ILE A 23 -11.32 5.77 -19.95
CA ILE A 23 -11.29 5.88 -18.49
C ILE A 23 -10.57 4.66 -17.94
N LEU A 24 -9.60 4.89 -17.05
CA LEU A 24 -8.95 3.85 -16.28
C LEU A 24 -9.62 3.71 -14.91
N ILE A 25 -9.87 2.47 -14.51
CA ILE A 25 -10.56 2.17 -13.25
C ILE A 25 -9.53 1.82 -12.17
N LEU A 26 -9.52 2.60 -11.10
CA LEU A 26 -8.80 2.28 -9.87
C LEU A 26 -9.59 1.22 -9.08
N ASP A 27 -8.87 0.38 -8.34
CA ASP A 27 -9.49 -0.57 -7.42
C ASP A 27 -10.19 0.12 -6.25
N GLY A 28 -10.72 -0.71 -5.33
CA GLY A 28 -11.48 -0.25 -4.18
C GLY A 28 -10.80 -0.54 -2.85
N ALA A 29 -11.56 -0.33 -1.77
CA ALA A 29 -11.06 -0.45 -0.41
C ALA A 29 -10.52 -1.86 -0.06
N MET A 30 -9.19 -1.96 0.07
CA MET A 30 -8.48 -3.13 0.60
C MET A 30 -9.00 -3.56 1.98
N GLY A 31 -9.10 -2.63 2.94
CA GLY A 31 -9.51 -2.94 4.31
C GLY A 31 -10.90 -3.59 4.40
N SER A 32 -11.88 -3.09 3.65
CA SER A 32 -13.25 -3.64 3.62
C SER A 32 -13.30 -5.06 3.08
N MET A 33 -12.41 -5.40 2.13
CA MET A 33 -12.28 -6.76 1.61
C MET A 33 -11.60 -7.69 2.61
N LEU A 34 -10.55 -7.22 3.28
CA LEU A 34 -9.84 -7.98 4.32
C LEU A 34 -10.71 -8.32 5.53
N GLN A 35 -11.61 -7.42 5.93
CA GLN A 35 -12.56 -7.66 7.05
C GLN A 35 -13.41 -8.92 6.85
N ARG A 36 -13.67 -9.34 5.60
CA ARG A 36 -14.47 -10.53 5.29
C ARG A 36 -13.78 -11.85 5.68
N TYR A 37 -12.46 -11.83 5.81
CA TYR A 37 -11.67 -13.01 6.17
C TYR A 37 -11.65 -13.28 7.68
N LYS A 38 -12.16 -12.35 8.52
CA LYS A 38 -12.22 -12.49 9.99
C LYS A 38 -10.88 -12.90 10.61
N LEU A 39 -9.83 -12.20 10.21
CA LEU A 39 -8.47 -12.47 10.64
C LEU A 39 -8.30 -12.19 12.14
N GLU A 40 -7.54 -13.07 12.78
CA GLU A 40 -7.20 -13.01 14.20
C GLU A 40 -5.73 -12.63 14.41
N GLU A 41 -5.36 -12.29 15.64
CA GLU A 41 -4.00 -11.85 16.01
C GLU A 41 -2.90 -12.78 15.47
N SER A 42 -3.13 -14.10 15.51
CA SER A 42 -2.20 -15.09 14.96
C SER A 42 -1.96 -14.93 13.45
N ASP A 43 -2.97 -14.50 12.70
CA ASP A 43 -2.86 -14.29 11.26
C ASP A 43 -2.00 -13.06 10.94
N PHE A 44 -2.15 -11.99 11.74
CA PHE A 44 -1.32 -10.78 11.61
C PHE A 44 0.13 -11.07 12.00
N ARG A 45 0.37 -11.86 13.05
CA ARG A 45 1.71 -12.27 13.46
C ARG A 45 2.42 -13.15 12.43
N GLY A 46 1.69 -14.10 11.84
CA GLY A 46 2.27 -15.16 11.04
C GLY A 46 3.43 -15.86 11.75
N GLU A 47 4.34 -16.45 10.98
CA GLU A 47 5.53 -17.09 11.56
C GLU A 47 6.57 -16.06 12.01
N ARG A 48 6.73 -14.96 11.24
CA ARG A 48 7.79 -13.96 11.44
C ARG A 48 7.67 -13.19 12.77
N PHE A 49 6.45 -12.97 13.25
CA PHE A 49 6.19 -12.16 14.44
C PHE A 49 5.45 -12.94 15.54
N ALA A 50 5.55 -14.28 15.55
CA ALA A 50 4.85 -15.15 16.49
C ALA A 50 5.05 -14.70 17.95
N ASP A 51 6.29 -14.45 18.36
CA ASP A 51 6.67 -14.08 19.73
C ASP A 51 6.77 -12.55 19.96
N PHE A 52 6.22 -11.73 19.05
CA PHE A 52 6.33 -10.28 19.15
C PHE A 52 5.55 -9.72 20.35
N GLY A 53 6.15 -8.83 21.14
CA GLY A 53 5.61 -8.41 22.45
C GLY A 53 4.36 -7.52 22.42
N HIS A 54 3.92 -7.07 21.25
CA HIS A 54 2.83 -6.11 21.07
C HIS A 54 1.73 -6.68 20.17
N GLU A 55 0.50 -6.19 20.35
CA GLU A 55 -0.64 -6.56 19.50
C GLU A 55 -0.43 -6.05 18.06
N LEU A 56 -0.68 -6.91 17.07
CA LEU A 56 -0.48 -6.60 15.65
C LEU A 56 -1.79 -6.58 14.85
N LYS A 57 -2.89 -7.09 15.42
CA LYS A 57 -4.22 -7.07 14.81
C LYS A 57 -4.63 -5.65 14.46
N GLY A 58 -5.06 -5.46 13.23
CA GLY A 58 -5.43 -4.15 12.68
C GLY A 58 -4.34 -3.52 11.79
N ASN A 59 -3.09 -3.99 11.87
CA ASN A 59 -2.03 -3.59 10.94
C ASN A 59 -2.19 -4.31 9.59
N ASN A 60 -3.13 -3.86 8.75
CA ASN A 60 -3.44 -4.52 7.49
C ASN A 60 -2.25 -4.59 6.52
N ASP A 61 -1.36 -3.61 6.55
CA ASP A 61 -0.13 -3.59 5.75
C ASP A 61 0.76 -4.81 6.04
N LEU A 62 0.77 -5.29 7.30
CA LEU A 62 1.52 -6.46 7.73
C LEU A 62 1.14 -7.74 6.99
N LEU A 63 -0.12 -7.82 6.53
CA LEU A 63 -0.64 -8.98 5.81
C LEU A 63 0.05 -9.18 4.45
N ALA A 64 0.74 -8.18 3.91
CA ALA A 64 1.62 -8.37 2.75
C ALA A 64 2.77 -9.36 3.04
N LEU A 65 3.23 -9.42 4.30
CA LEU A 65 4.27 -10.37 4.74
C LEU A 65 3.67 -11.66 5.29
N THR A 66 2.60 -11.57 6.07
CA THR A 66 2.11 -12.71 6.85
C THR A 66 0.97 -13.47 6.18
N GLN A 67 0.19 -12.80 5.32
CA GLN A 67 -0.94 -13.39 4.59
C GLN A 67 -0.92 -13.03 3.09
N PRO A 68 0.21 -13.23 2.37
CA PRO A 68 0.37 -12.74 1.00
C PRO A 68 -0.70 -13.27 0.03
N LYS A 69 -1.16 -14.51 0.23
CA LYS A 69 -2.20 -15.12 -0.62
C LYS A 69 -3.55 -14.41 -0.49
N ILE A 70 -3.91 -13.96 0.72
CA ILE A 70 -5.15 -13.21 0.95
C ILE A 70 -5.07 -11.84 0.27
N VAL A 71 -3.95 -11.14 0.42
CA VAL A 71 -3.71 -9.84 -0.24
C VAL A 71 -3.80 -9.99 -1.77
N GLN A 72 -3.16 -11.02 -2.34
CA GLN A 72 -3.26 -11.31 -3.78
C GLN A 72 -4.69 -11.65 -4.22
N ALA A 73 -5.44 -12.38 -3.40
CA ALA A 73 -6.84 -12.71 -3.70
C ALA A 73 -7.71 -11.44 -3.73
N VAL A 74 -7.47 -10.48 -2.85
CA VAL A 74 -8.16 -9.18 -2.86
C VAL A 74 -7.81 -8.39 -4.13
N HIS A 75 -6.52 -8.27 -4.48
CA HIS A 75 -6.11 -7.62 -5.72
C HIS A 75 -6.74 -8.29 -6.96
N GLN A 76 -6.71 -9.63 -7.01
CA GLN A 76 -7.30 -10.38 -8.13
C GLN A 76 -8.81 -10.14 -8.23
N ALA A 77 -9.53 -10.08 -7.10
CA ALA A 77 -10.96 -9.80 -7.11
C ALA A 77 -11.30 -8.43 -7.74
N TYR A 78 -10.46 -7.41 -7.51
CA TYR A 78 -10.63 -6.11 -8.17
C TYR A 78 -10.30 -6.16 -9.66
N LEU A 79 -9.26 -6.88 -10.06
CA LEU A 79 -8.94 -7.10 -11.47
C LEU A 79 -10.05 -7.85 -12.21
N ASP A 80 -10.61 -8.89 -11.58
CA ASP A 80 -11.73 -9.67 -12.13
C ASP A 80 -13.01 -8.82 -12.23
N ALA A 81 -13.16 -7.80 -11.37
CA ALA A 81 -14.22 -6.80 -11.45
C ALA A 81 -13.96 -5.68 -12.49
N GLY A 82 -12.80 -5.69 -13.15
CA GLY A 82 -12.46 -4.76 -14.24
C GLY A 82 -11.56 -3.59 -13.85
N ALA A 83 -10.89 -3.63 -12.69
CA ALA A 83 -9.88 -2.62 -12.35
C ALA A 83 -8.68 -2.67 -13.33
N ASP A 84 -8.20 -1.50 -13.70
CA ASP A 84 -6.98 -1.30 -14.50
C ASP A 84 -5.77 -0.98 -13.63
N LEU A 85 -5.99 -0.29 -12.52
CA LEU A 85 -4.97 0.14 -11.56
C LEU A 85 -5.22 -0.56 -10.23
N ILE A 86 -4.17 -1.18 -9.69
CA ILE A 86 -4.19 -1.85 -8.38
C ILE A 86 -3.28 -1.10 -7.42
N GLU A 87 -3.87 -0.65 -6.32
CA GLU A 87 -3.14 -0.07 -5.21
C GLU A 87 -2.36 -1.15 -4.44
N THR A 88 -1.15 -0.80 -4.04
CA THR A 88 -0.36 -1.62 -3.12
C THR A 88 -0.95 -1.56 -1.71
N ASN A 89 -0.89 -2.68 -0.97
CA ASN A 89 -1.28 -2.73 0.44
C ASN A 89 -0.18 -2.11 1.34
N SER A 90 0.05 -0.80 1.19
CA SER A 90 1.15 -0.06 1.83
C SER A 90 0.74 1.31 2.37
N PHE A 91 -0.55 1.53 2.66
CA PHE A 91 -1.06 2.82 3.15
C PHE A 91 -0.38 3.29 4.45
N ASN A 92 -0.16 2.39 5.41
CA ASN A 92 0.53 2.68 6.68
C ASN A 92 1.95 2.09 6.71
N ALA A 93 2.52 1.71 5.58
CA ALA A 93 3.88 1.18 5.49
C ALA A 93 4.92 2.31 5.53
N THR A 94 4.89 3.14 6.57
CA THR A 94 5.90 4.18 6.88
C THR A 94 6.41 3.96 8.31
N ARG A 95 7.63 4.39 8.63
CA ARG A 95 8.15 4.22 10.00
C ARG A 95 7.26 4.89 11.04
N VAL A 96 6.70 6.06 10.71
CA VAL A 96 5.82 6.82 11.60
C VAL A 96 4.56 6.03 11.96
N SER A 97 3.90 5.39 10.99
CA SER A 97 2.67 4.64 11.26
C SER A 97 2.95 3.27 11.86
N GLN A 98 4.06 2.64 11.47
CA GLN A 98 4.46 1.35 12.03
C GLN A 98 4.96 1.46 13.48
N ALA A 99 5.33 2.66 13.95
CA ALA A 99 5.65 2.90 15.35
C ALA A 99 4.47 2.63 16.30
N ASP A 100 3.22 2.80 15.83
CA ASP A 100 2.02 2.45 16.59
C ASP A 100 1.92 0.93 16.87
N TYR A 101 2.67 0.12 16.10
CA TYR A 101 2.79 -1.35 16.25
C TYR A 101 4.20 -1.80 16.63
N HIS A 102 5.13 -0.88 16.90
CA HIS A 102 6.56 -1.17 17.16
C HIS A 102 7.28 -1.90 16.01
N LEU A 103 6.86 -1.67 14.76
CA LEU A 103 7.36 -2.35 13.55
C LEU A 103 8.11 -1.41 12.58
N GLU A 104 8.71 -0.34 13.06
CA GLU A 104 9.43 0.65 12.23
C GLU A 104 10.49 -0.02 11.35
N ALA A 105 11.19 -1.02 11.87
CA ALA A 105 12.21 -1.78 11.16
C ALA A 105 11.66 -2.66 10.02
N ALA A 106 10.37 -3.01 10.03
CA ALA A 106 9.73 -3.83 9.00
C ALA A 106 9.25 -3.02 7.78
N THR A 107 9.25 -1.68 7.87
CA THR A 107 8.70 -0.77 6.85
C THR A 107 9.18 -1.04 5.42
N TYR A 108 10.48 -1.26 5.24
CA TYR A 108 11.04 -1.56 3.91
C TYR A 108 10.50 -2.88 3.36
N ASP A 109 10.52 -3.93 4.18
CA ASP A 109 10.05 -5.26 3.77
C ASP A 109 8.54 -5.24 3.44
N LEU A 110 7.75 -4.48 4.20
CA LEU A 110 6.32 -4.27 3.95
C LEU A 110 6.09 -3.68 2.55
N ASN A 111 6.77 -2.58 2.22
CA ASN A 111 6.63 -1.92 0.92
C ASN A 111 7.08 -2.84 -0.23
N VAL A 112 8.21 -3.53 -0.07
CA VAL A 112 8.73 -4.44 -1.09
C VAL A 112 7.78 -5.62 -1.31
N ALA A 113 7.23 -6.19 -0.23
CA ALA A 113 6.26 -7.27 -0.32
C ALA A 113 4.97 -6.78 -0.98
N ALA A 114 4.38 -5.68 -0.52
CA ALA A 114 3.16 -5.11 -1.07
C ALA A 114 3.29 -4.80 -2.58
N ALA A 115 4.38 -4.15 -2.99
CA ALA A 115 4.66 -3.85 -4.39
C ALA A 115 4.80 -5.12 -5.23
N ARG A 116 5.47 -6.14 -4.71
CA ARG A 116 5.67 -7.42 -5.40
C ARG A 116 4.35 -8.15 -5.59
N LEU A 117 3.51 -8.24 -4.56
CA LEU A 117 2.22 -8.94 -4.64
C LEU A 117 1.29 -8.28 -5.67
N ALA A 118 1.16 -6.96 -5.64
CA ALA A 118 0.38 -6.22 -6.64
C ALA A 118 0.94 -6.44 -8.05
N ARG A 119 2.27 -6.35 -8.21
CA ARG A 119 2.96 -6.55 -9.49
C ARG A 119 2.70 -7.93 -10.08
N GLU A 120 2.87 -8.98 -9.29
CA GLU A 120 2.65 -10.35 -9.72
C GLU A 120 1.21 -10.57 -10.21
N VAL A 121 0.21 -9.99 -9.53
CA VAL A 121 -1.19 -10.15 -9.94
C VAL A 121 -1.49 -9.37 -11.22
N CYS A 122 -1.01 -8.12 -11.32
CA CYS A 122 -1.17 -7.29 -12.53
C CYS A 122 -0.48 -7.88 -13.75
N ASP A 123 0.74 -8.42 -13.60
CA ASP A 123 1.47 -9.05 -14.70
C ASP A 123 0.71 -10.29 -15.20
N ARG A 124 0.28 -11.20 -14.31
CA ARG A 124 -0.52 -12.37 -14.70
C ARG A 124 -1.82 -11.99 -15.40
N GLN A 125 -2.51 -10.95 -14.92
CA GLN A 125 -3.76 -10.51 -15.56
C GLN A 125 -3.50 -9.89 -16.94
N SER A 126 -2.42 -9.11 -17.07
CA SER A 126 -1.99 -8.51 -18.34
C SER A 126 -1.61 -9.58 -19.36
N GLU A 127 -0.92 -10.65 -18.95
CA GLU A 127 -0.62 -11.79 -19.82
C GLU A 127 -1.88 -12.46 -20.36
N ARG A 128 -2.94 -12.55 -19.56
CA ARG A 128 -4.23 -13.15 -19.96
C ARG A 128 -5.02 -12.28 -20.95
N THR A 129 -4.81 -10.97 -20.92
CA THR A 129 -5.51 -9.98 -21.77
C THR A 129 -4.54 -8.86 -22.16
N PRO A 130 -3.62 -9.13 -23.11
CA PRO A 130 -2.52 -8.23 -23.47
C PRO A 130 -2.96 -6.86 -24.00
N GLU A 131 -4.17 -6.77 -24.53
CA GLU A 131 -4.81 -5.55 -25.03
C GLU A 131 -5.23 -4.57 -23.92
N GLN A 132 -5.27 -5.03 -22.68
CA GLN A 132 -5.63 -4.22 -21.51
C GLN A 132 -4.53 -4.35 -20.45
N PRO A 133 -3.37 -3.70 -20.55
CA PRO A 133 -2.34 -3.79 -19.51
C PRO A 133 -2.85 -3.28 -18.14
N ARG A 134 -2.38 -3.90 -17.05
CA ARG A 134 -2.72 -3.53 -15.66
C ARG A 134 -1.54 -2.82 -15.03
N TYR A 135 -1.85 -1.86 -14.17
CA TYR A 135 -0.87 -0.97 -13.57
C TYR A 135 -0.87 -1.12 -12.06
N CYS A 136 0.31 -1.03 -11.46
CA CYS A 136 0.47 -1.04 -10.01
C CYS A 136 0.69 0.38 -9.51
N VAL A 137 -0.03 0.76 -8.47
CA VAL A 137 0.03 2.08 -7.84
C VAL A 137 0.69 1.94 -6.47
N GLY A 138 1.88 2.52 -6.34
CA GLY A 138 2.57 2.62 -5.05
C GLY A 138 1.82 3.60 -4.15
N VAL A 139 1.24 3.11 -3.06
CA VAL A 139 0.48 3.92 -2.12
C VAL A 139 1.41 4.45 -1.04
N LEU A 140 1.37 5.75 -0.82
CA LEU A 140 2.01 6.44 0.29
C LEU A 140 0.92 7.15 1.10
N GLY A 141 0.55 6.58 2.25
CA GLY A 141 -0.46 7.19 3.11
C GLY A 141 0.08 8.38 3.91
N PRO A 142 -0.81 9.14 4.56
CA PRO A 142 -0.48 10.42 5.21
C PRO A 142 0.19 10.26 6.59
N THR A 143 0.40 9.04 7.08
CA THR A 143 0.84 8.69 8.44
C THR A 143 -0.17 9.00 9.55
N SER A 144 0.14 8.58 10.79
CA SER A 144 -0.65 8.90 11.99
C SER A 144 -0.35 10.29 12.59
N ARG A 145 0.58 11.06 11.98
CA ARG A 145 1.00 12.39 12.47
C ARG A 145 0.68 13.48 11.43
N THR A 146 0.39 14.68 11.91
CA THR A 146 0.10 15.86 11.07
C THR A 146 1.17 16.94 11.25
N LEU A 147 1.62 17.52 10.14
CA LEU A 147 2.55 18.66 10.12
C LEU A 147 1.85 20.02 10.29
N SER A 148 0.57 20.11 9.93
CA SER A 148 -0.14 21.40 9.83
C SER A 148 -0.95 21.74 11.08
N ILE A 149 -1.28 20.75 11.91
CA ILE A 149 -2.18 20.91 13.06
C ILE A 149 -1.48 20.44 14.34
N SER A 150 -1.56 21.24 15.40
CA SER A 150 -1.07 20.80 16.72
C SER A 150 -2.03 19.77 17.31
N PRO A 151 -1.54 18.63 17.82
CA PRO A 151 -2.36 17.70 18.61
C PRO A 151 -2.60 18.19 20.05
N ASP A 152 -1.85 19.20 20.51
CA ASP A 152 -2.04 19.81 21.82
C ASP A 152 -2.89 21.08 21.69
N VAL A 153 -4.15 20.99 22.15
CA VAL A 153 -5.12 22.09 22.12
C VAL A 153 -4.66 23.30 22.93
N ASN A 154 -3.79 23.12 23.93
CA ASN A 154 -3.27 24.20 24.77
C ASN A 154 -2.00 24.83 24.18
N ASN A 155 -1.41 24.20 23.16
CA ASN A 155 -0.18 24.69 22.52
C ASN A 155 -0.31 24.64 20.98
N PRO A 156 -0.86 25.69 20.34
CA PRO A 156 -1.06 25.71 18.88
C PRO A 156 0.26 25.71 18.08
N GLY A 157 1.38 26.06 18.73
CA GLY A 157 2.72 26.04 18.13
C GLY A 157 3.39 24.66 18.13
N PHE A 158 2.89 23.71 18.93
CA PHE A 158 3.48 22.37 19.02
C PHE A 158 3.25 21.54 17.75
N ARG A 159 4.23 20.70 17.40
CA ARG A 159 4.14 19.69 16.32
C ARG A 159 4.71 18.38 16.83
N ALA A 160 4.01 17.28 16.55
CA ALA A 160 4.43 15.94 16.94
C ALA A 160 5.48 15.31 16.00
N ILE A 161 5.75 15.96 14.87
CA ILE A 161 6.75 15.56 13.88
C ILE A 161 7.24 16.80 13.13
N SER A 162 8.50 16.80 12.73
CA SER A 162 9.11 17.82 11.86
C SER A 162 9.04 17.42 10.38
N PHE A 163 9.33 18.38 9.49
CA PHE A 163 9.39 18.10 8.05
C PHE A 163 10.47 17.06 7.71
N ASP A 164 11.66 17.20 8.29
CA ASP A 164 12.80 16.32 8.00
C ASP A 164 12.52 14.89 8.49
N GLU A 165 11.93 14.72 9.68
CA GLU A 165 11.52 13.41 10.19
C GLU A 165 10.48 12.74 9.29
N LEU A 166 9.50 13.49 8.75
CA LEU A 166 8.51 12.92 7.82
C LEU A 166 9.13 12.60 6.45
N ALA A 167 10.05 13.42 5.97
CA ALA A 167 10.74 13.19 4.70
C ALA A 167 11.64 11.95 4.74
N GLU A 168 12.19 11.61 5.91
CA GLU A 168 13.03 10.42 6.12
C GLU A 168 12.23 9.14 6.41
N ALA A 169 10.96 9.25 6.83
CA ALA A 169 10.11 8.19 7.38
C ALA A 169 9.71 7.04 6.43
#